data_AF-A0A3B9YTY2-F1
#
_entry.id   AF-A0A3B9YTY2-F1
#
_cell.length_a   1.000
_cell.length_b   1.000
_cell.length_c   1.000
_cell.angle_alpha   90.00
_cell.angle_beta   90.00
_cell.angle_gamma   90.00
#
_symmetry.space_group_name_H-M   'P 1'
#
loop_
_entity.id
_entity.type
_entity.pdbx_description
1 polymer ?
#
loop_
_entity_poly.entity_id
_entity_poly.type
_entity_poly.pdbx_seq_one_letter_code
_entity_poly.pdbx_strand_id
1 'polypeptide(L)'
;MNADAKVQMDNMYRYQRYFYDLTRKYYLFGRDRLIAELPVGSQDVICEVGCGTARNLIMLAKKHPGASFFGIDASTEMLKTADANVRASGLIMLAKKHP
;
A
#
# COMPACT_ATOMS: atom_id res chain seq x y z
N MET A 1 -6.35 27.91 -18.23
CA MET A 1 -5.26 27.40 -17.37
C MET A 1 -5.87 26.47 -16.33
N ASN A 2 -5.68 25.14 -16.43
CA ASN A 2 -5.87 24.10 -15.37
C ASN A 2 -6.09 22.67 -15.93
N ALA A 3 -6.26 22.48 -17.24
CA ALA A 3 -6.31 21.15 -17.86
C ALA A 3 -4.90 20.58 -18.15
N ASP A 4 -3.93 21.44 -18.45
CA ASP A 4 -2.56 21.05 -18.80
C ASP A 4 -1.80 20.37 -17.67
N ALA A 5 -1.95 20.83 -16.42
CA ALA A 5 -1.23 20.26 -15.29
C ALA A 5 -1.60 18.79 -15.01
N LYS A 6 -2.88 18.43 -15.19
CA LYS A 6 -3.34 17.04 -15.02
C LYS A 6 -2.84 16.12 -16.13
N VAL A 7 -2.87 16.59 -17.37
CA VAL A 7 -2.41 15.83 -18.53
C VAL A 7 -0.89 15.66 -18.52
N GLN A 8 -0.15 16.67 -18.05
CA GLN A 8 1.31 16.57 -17.88
C GLN A 8 1.71 15.63 -16.74
N MET A 9 0.94 15.60 -15.63
CA MET A 9 1.12 14.58 -14.59
C MET A 9 0.89 13.18 -15.17
N ASP A 10 -0.24 12.92 -15.84
CA ASP A 10 -0.54 11.58 -16.38
C ASP A 10 0.54 11.07 -17.35
N ASN A 11 1.14 11.95 -18.15
CA ASN A 11 2.26 11.59 -19.04
C ASN A 11 3.58 11.33 -18.30
N MET A 12 3.86 12.07 -17.21
CA MET A 12 5.03 11.81 -16.35
C MET A 12 4.87 10.48 -15.58
N TYR A 13 3.65 10.15 -15.13
CA TYR A 13 3.34 8.90 -14.43
C TYR A 13 3.41 7.66 -15.32
N ARG A 14 3.19 7.80 -16.64
CA ARG A 14 3.19 6.68 -17.60
C ARG A 14 4.55 5.98 -17.71
N TYR A 15 5.64 6.74 -17.62
CA TYR A 15 7.01 6.23 -17.73
C TYR A 15 7.66 5.95 -16.36
N GLN A 16 7.23 6.61 -15.28
CA GLN A 16 7.70 6.35 -13.92
C GLN A 16 7.27 4.99 -13.32
N ARG A 17 6.25 4.32 -13.89
CA ARG A 17 5.79 2.99 -13.43
C ARG A 17 6.90 1.94 -13.42
N TYR A 18 7.85 2.03 -14.35
CA TYR A 18 8.97 1.09 -14.46
C TYR A 18 10.08 1.36 -13.45
N PHE A 19 10.26 2.62 -13.00
CA PHE A 19 11.21 2.95 -11.94
C PHE A 19 10.74 2.42 -10.57
N TYR A 20 9.43 2.42 -10.32
CA TYR A 20 8.81 1.84 -9.12
C TYR A 20 8.81 0.30 -9.10
N ASP A 21 8.65 -0.36 -10.25
CA ASP A 21 8.82 -1.82 -10.33
C ASP A 21 10.28 -2.26 -10.16
N LEU A 22 11.26 -1.40 -10.47
CA LEU A 22 12.69 -1.71 -10.40
C LEU A 22 13.30 -1.51 -9.00
N THR A 23 12.82 -0.56 -8.19
CA THR A 23 13.22 -0.41 -6.78
C THR A 23 12.60 -1.49 -5.88
N ARG A 24 11.53 -2.14 -6.36
CA ARG A 24 10.76 -3.20 -5.69
C ARG A 24 11.57 -4.43 -5.29
N LYS A 25 12.69 -4.72 -5.96
CA LYS A 25 13.51 -5.93 -5.71
C LYS A 25 14.61 -5.74 -4.66
N TYR A 26 15.04 -4.50 -4.38
CA TYR A 26 16.25 -4.22 -3.60
C TYR A 26 16.02 -3.91 -2.10
N TYR A 27 14.78 -3.72 -1.64
CA TYR A 27 14.45 -3.52 -0.21
C TYR A 27 13.94 -4.79 0.50
N LEU A 28 13.92 -5.94 -0.18
CA LEU A 28 13.16 -7.14 0.19
C LEU A 28 13.95 -8.27 0.88
N PHE A 29 15.07 -7.97 1.55
CA PHE A 29 15.69 -8.92 2.48
C PHE A 29 15.57 -8.37 3.91
N GLY A 30 14.64 -8.91 4.70
CA GLY A 30 14.44 -8.57 6.12
C GLY A 30 13.06 -8.05 6.52
N ARG A 31 12.20 -7.72 5.54
CA ARG A 31 10.88 -7.11 5.79
C ARG A 31 9.93 -8.00 6.59
N ASP A 32 9.96 -9.31 6.36
CA ASP A 32 9.09 -10.23 7.08
C ASP A 32 9.43 -10.27 8.58
N ARG A 33 10.71 -10.11 8.93
CA ARG A 33 11.14 -9.98 10.33
C ARG A 33 10.65 -8.66 10.94
N LEU A 34 10.79 -7.54 10.23
CA LEU A 34 10.31 -6.24 10.69
C LEU A 34 8.78 -6.24 10.91
N ILE A 35 8.02 -6.85 9.99
CA ILE A 35 6.57 -7.02 10.14
C ILE A 35 6.23 -7.92 11.32
N ALA A 36 7.01 -8.99 11.55
CA ALA A 36 6.80 -9.89 12.67
C ALA A 36 7.14 -9.24 14.03
N GLU A 37 8.12 -8.35 14.08
CA GLU A 37 8.59 -7.70 15.31
C GLU A 37 7.96 -6.33 15.56
N LEU A 38 7.13 -5.83 14.63
CA LEU A 38 6.47 -4.52 14.77
C LEU A 38 5.59 -4.51 16.04
N PRO A 39 5.88 -3.62 17.02
CA PRO A 39 5.11 -3.55 18.25
C PRO A 39 3.78 -2.83 17.98
N VAL A 40 2.77 -3.57 17.52
CA VAL A 40 1.41 -3.05 17.29
C VAL A 40 0.55 -3.36 18.51
N GLY A 41 0.12 -2.30 19.19
CA GLY A 41 -0.83 -2.34 20.28
C GLY A 41 -2.28 -2.51 19.81
N SER A 42 -3.15 -2.92 20.72
CA SER A 42 -4.59 -2.89 20.48
C SER A 42 -5.05 -1.44 20.33
N GLN A 43 -5.91 -1.17 19.35
CA GLN A 43 -6.43 0.15 18.98
C GLN A 43 -5.42 1.09 18.28
N ASP A 44 -4.21 0.62 17.99
CA ASP A 44 -3.27 1.39 17.16
C ASP A 44 -3.82 1.62 15.76
N VAL A 45 -3.39 2.73 15.15
CA VAL A 45 -3.70 3.07 13.76
C VAL A 45 -2.42 2.98 12.95
N ILE A 46 -2.35 2.01 12.04
CA ILE A 46 -1.19 1.75 11.20
C ILE A 46 -1.48 2.18 9.78
N CYS A 47 -0.58 2.97 9.19
CA CYS A 47 -0.64 3.39 7.79
C CYS A 47 0.61 2.91 7.03
N GLU A 48 0.44 2.14 5.95
CA GLU A 48 1.54 1.76 5.05
C GLU A 48 1.53 2.67 3.81
N VAL A 49 2.64 3.40 3.63
CA VAL A 49 2.92 4.20 2.43
C VAL A 49 3.53 3.31 1.35
N GLY A 50 2.97 3.36 0.14
CA GLY A 50 3.32 2.41 -0.91
C GLY A 50 2.84 0.99 -0.58
N CYS A 51 1.58 0.87 -0.13
CA CYS A 51 1.02 -0.41 0.34
C CYS A 51 1.02 -1.51 -0.73
N GLY A 52 1.17 -1.16 -2.00
CA GLY A 52 1.15 -2.09 -3.10
C GLY A 52 -0.14 -2.91 -3.11
N THR A 53 -0.01 -4.24 -3.05
CA THR A 53 -1.15 -5.18 -3.00
C THR A 53 -1.69 -5.44 -1.59
N ALA A 54 -1.27 -4.66 -0.59
CA ALA A 54 -1.61 -4.79 0.84
C ALA A 54 -1.14 -6.09 1.53
N ARG A 55 -0.15 -6.82 0.98
CA ARG A 55 0.37 -8.06 1.60
C ARG A 55 0.73 -7.87 3.08
N ASN A 56 1.52 -6.83 3.39
CA ASN A 56 2.02 -6.61 4.74
C ASN A 56 0.90 -6.23 5.71
N LEU A 57 0.01 -5.33 5.29
CA LEU A 57 -1.15 -4.91 6.07
C LEU A 57 -2.08 -6.06 6.38
N ILE A 58 -2.33 -6.97 5.44
CA ILE A 58 -3.12 -8.18 5.68
C ILE A 58 -2.44 -9.08 6.73
N MET A 59 -1.11 -9.24 6.67
CA MET A 59 -0.39 -10.02 7.67
C MET A 59 -0.49 -9.39 9.07
N LEU A 60 -0.30 -8.07 9.17
CA LEU A 60 -0.41 -7.33 10.43
C LEU A 60 -1.84 -7.37 10.98
N ALA A 61 -2.85 -7.16 10.14
CA ALA A 61 -4.25 -7.16 10.56
C ALA A 61 -4.71 -8.52 11.09
N LYS A 62 -4.22 -9.61 10.50
CA LYS A 62 -4.48 -10.97 11.03
C LYS A 62 -3.82 -11.19 12.40
N LYS A 63 -2.63 -10.64 12.61
CA LYS A 63 -1.89 -10.79 13.88
C LYS A 63 -2.41 -9.85 14.98
N HIS A 64 -2.89 -8.67 14.61
CA HIS A 64 -3.33 -7.61 15.51
C HIS A 64 -4.76 -7.17 15.16
N PRO A 65 -5.78 -8.02 15.38
CA PRO A 65 -7.16 -7.74 14.98
C PRO A 65 -7.79 -6.55 15.72
N GLY A 66 -7.20 -6.13 16.84
CA GLY A 66 -7.64 -4.94 17.59
C GLY A 66 -7.11 -3.61 17.04
N ALA A 67 -6.21 -3.62 16.05
CA ALA A 67 -5.66 -2.42 15.43
C ALA A 67 -6.39 -2.08 14.12
N SER A 68 -6.30 -0.82 13.70
CA SER A 68 -6.85 -0.32 12.45
C SER A 68 -5.74 -0.12 11.42
N PHE A 69 -6.00 -0.51 10.17
CA PHE A 69 -4.99 -0.51 9.10
C PHE A 69 -5.44 0.34 7.90
N PHE A 70 -4.50 1.13 7.38
CA PHE A 70 -4.69 2.07 6.28
C PHE A 70 -3.56 1.90 5.27
N GLY A 71 -3.89 1.99 3.99
CA GLY A 71 -2.93 1.80 2.89
C GLY A 71 -3.02 2.95 1.92
N ILE A 72 -1.88 3.51 1.54
CA ILE A 72 -1.82 4.49 0.47
C ILE A 72 -0.83 4.05 -0.60
N ASP A 73 -1.20 4.20 -1.86
CA ASP A 73 -0.33 3.89 -2.99
C ASP A 73 -0.60 4.88 -4.14
N ALA A 74 0.43 5.17 -4.94
CA ALA A 74 0.28 6.05 -6.09
C ALA A 74 -0.40 5.35 -7.28
N SER A 75 -0.33 4.01 -7.33
CA SER A 75 -0.87 3.21 -8.43
C SER A 75 -2.31 2.78 -8.16
N THR A 76 -3.23 3.29 -8.98
CA THR A 76 -4.64 2.86 -8.97
C THR A 76 -4.78 1.35 -9.20
N GLU A 77 -3.95 0.77 -10.07
CA GLU A 77 -4.01 -0.67 -10.36
C GLU A 77 -3.57 -1.50 -9.15
N MET A 78 -2.54 -1.04 -8.42
CA MET A 78 -2.12 -1.68 -7.17
C MET A 78 -3.22 -1.63 -6.11
N LEU A 79 -3.90 -0.48 -5.97
CA LEU A 79 -5.01 -0.32 -5.03
C LEU A 79 -6.23 -1.18 -5.37
N LYS A 80 -6.53 -1.39 -6.66
CA LYS A 80 -7.57 -2.36 -7.08
C LYS A 80 -7.21 -3.77 -6.62
N THR A 81 -5.97 -4.19 -6.80
CA THR A 81 -5.50 -5.51 -6.31
C THR A 81 -5.49 -5.57 -4.78
N ALA A 82 -5.10 -4.49 -4.10
CA ALA A 82 -5.14 -4.41 -2.64
C ALA A 82 -6.56 -4.60 -2.09
N ASP A 83 -7.56 -3.88 -2.63
CA ASP A 83 -8.96 -4.01 -2.21
C ASP A 83 -9.47 -5.45 -2.40
N ALA A 84 -9.16 -6.08 -3.55
CA ALA A 84 -9.51 -7.47 -3.79
C ALA A 84 -8.88 -8.43 -2.77
N ASN A 85 -7.60 -8.28 -2.45
CA ASN A 85 -6.89 -9.13 -1.49
C ASN A 85 -7.41 -8.94 -0.05
N VAL A 86 -7.74 -7.70 0.33
CA VAL A 86 -8.32 -7.37 1.63
C VAL A 86 -9.68 -8.04 1.78
N ARG A 87 -10.56 -7.91 0.78
CA ARG A 87 -11.88 -8.57 0.76
C ARG A 87 -11.76 -10.08 0.82
N ALA A 88 -10.87 -10.66 0.01
CA ALA A 88 -10.61 -12.11 0.02
C ALA A 88 -10.07 -12.62 1.36
N SER A 89 -9.45 -11.74 2.16
CA SER A 89 -8.95 -12.07 3.50
C SER A 89 -9.98 -11.86 4.61
N GLY A 90 -11.22 -11.43 4.28
CA GLY A 90 -12.27 -11.14 5.26
C GLY A 90 -11.98 -9.90 6.13
N LEU A 91 -11.08 -9.02 5.69
CA LEU A 91 -10.66 -7.84 6.43
C LEU A 91 -11.39 -6.59 5.92
N ILE A 92 -11.50 -5.59 6.79
CA ILE A 92 -11.97 -4.25 6.42
C ILE A 92 -10.78 -3.31 6.56
N MET A 93 -10.44 -2.62 5.47
CA MET A 93 -9.27 -1.74 5.41
C MET A 93 -9.53 -0.58 4.46
N LEU A 94 -9.04 0.62 4.80
CA LEU A 94 -9.14 1.78 3.91
C LEU A 94 -7.88 1.88 3.04
N ALA A 95 -8.05 1.77 1.72
CA ALA A 95 -7.00 1.98 0.74
C ALA A 95 -7.29 3.23 -0.10
N LYS A 96 -6.35 4.18 -0.18
CA LYS A 96 -6.53 5.45 -0.93
C LYS A 96 -5.37 5.75 -1.85
N LYS A 97 -5.67 6.39 -2.99
CA LYS A 97 -4.64 6.90 -3.91
C LYS A 97 -3.97 8.12 -3.30
N HIS A 98 -2.64 8.15 -3.29
CA HIS A 98 -1.89 9.36 -2.93
C HIS A 98 -2.06 10.42 -4.05
N PRO A 99 -2.31 11.71 -3.72
CA PRO A 99 -2.39 12.78 -4.71
C PRO A 99 -1.10 12.94 -5.53
#